data_AF-A0A2S9GHI2-F1
#
_entry.id   AF-A0A2S9GHI2-F1
#
_cell.length_a   1.000
_cell.length_b   1.000
_cell.length_c   1.000
_cell.angle_alpha   90.00
_cell.angle_beta   90.00
_cell.angle_gamma   90.00
#
_symmetry.space_group_name_H-M   'P 1'
#
loop_
_entity.id
_entity.type
_entity.pdbx_description
1 polymer ?
#
loop_
_entity_poly.entity_id
_entity_poly.type
_entity_poly.pdbx_seq_one_letter_code
_entity_poly.pdbx_strand_id
1 'polypeptide(L)'
;LVVLTDPVWWNDFLTTFVITVVTVAIELVLGFWFAFVMLRIVRGRGPLRTAILIPYGIVTVVSAFIFRYAFAIDSGFVNQWLNL
;
A
#
# COMPACT_ATOMS: atom_id res chain seq x y z
N LEU A 1 -28.05 6.19 -19.66
CA LEU A 1 -28.75 6.43 -18.38
C LEU A 1 -28.79 5.22 -17.45
N VAL A 2 -28.71 3.99 -17.98
CA VAL A 2 -28.74 2.74 -17.17
C VAL A 2 -27.64 2.69 -16.10
N VAL A 3 -26.40 3.03 -16.44
CA VAL A 3 -25.25 3.01 -15.51
C VAL A 3 -25.40 3.97 -14.33
N LEU A 4 -26.00 5.15 -14.54
CA LEU A 4 -26.13 6.18 -13.50
C LEU A 4 -27.24 5.88 -12.48
N THR A 5 -28.11 4.92 -12.78
CA THR A 5 -29.22 4.50 -11.89
C THR A 5 -28.95 3.13 -11.28
N ASP A 6 -27.89 2.44 -11.70
CA ASP A 6 -27.57 1.09 -11.26
C ASP A 6 -26.93 1.13 -9.85
N PRO A 7 -27.56 0.50 -8.84
CA PRO A 7 -27.02 0.47 -7.49
C PRO A 7 -25.69 -0.30 -7.39
N VAL A 8 -25.44 -1.29 -8.26
CA VAL A 8 -24.17 -2.04 -8.26
C VAL A 8 -23.03 -1.12 -8.71
N TRP A 9 -23.25 -0.33 -9.76
CA TRP A 9 -22.26 0.63 -10.25
C TRP A 9 -21.85 1.63 -9.16
N TRP A 10 -22.82 2.19 -8.43
CA TRP A 10 -22.54 3.13 -7.34
C TRP A 10 -21.82 2.47 -6.17
N ASN A 11 -22.09 1.19 -5.87
CA ASN A 11 -21.39 0.45 -4.82
C ASN A 11 -19.91 0.22 -5.16
N ASP A 12 -19.64 -0.27 -6.38
CA ASP A 12 -18.27 -0.53 -6.85
C ASP A 12 -17.46 0.77 -6.97
N PHE A 13 -18.12 1.84 -7.45
CA PHE A 13 -17.53 3.17 -7.55
C PHE A 13 -17.16 3.71 -6.16
N LEU A 14 -18.08 3.65 -5.20
CA LEU A 14 -17.83 4.09 -3.83
C LEU A 14 -16.71 3.27 -3.18
N THR A 15 -16.70 1.96 -3.36
CA THR A 15 -15.63 1.09 -2.84
C THR A 15 -14.27 1.49 -3.39
N THR A 16 -14.16 1.65 -4.71
CA THR A 16 -12.91 2.07 -5.37
C THR A 16 -12.49 3.47 -4.94
N PHE A 17 -13.45 4.39 -4.83
CA PHE A 17 -13.19 5.77 -4.41
C PHE A 17 -12.68 5.83 -2.97
N VAL A 18 -13.32 5.10 -2.05
CA VAL A 18 -12.90 5.02 -0.64
C VAL A 18 -11.49 4.42 -0.54
N ILE A 19 -11.22 3.32 -1.23
CA ILE A 19 -9.87 2.72 -1.27
C ILE A 19 -8.86 3.77 -1.75
N THR A 20 -9.13 4.44 -2.88
CA THR A 20 -8.22 5.43 -3.48
C THR A 20 -7.94 6.60 -2.55
N VAL A 21 -8.97 7.19 -1.93
CA VAL A 21 -8.80 8.34 -1.03
C VAL A 21 -7.98 7.96 0.19
N VAL A 22 -8.29 6.81 0.80
CA VAL A 22 -7.57 6.35 1.99
C VAL A 22 -6.12 6.01 1.67
N THR A 23 -5.85 5.30 0.55
CA THR A 23 -4.48 4.93 0.18
C THR A 23 -3.64 6.15 -0.14
N VAL A 24 -4.14 7.09 -0.97
CA VAL A 24 -3.39 8.29 -1.35
C VAL A 24 -3.13 9.18 -0.14
N ALA A 25 -4.09 9.32 0.79
CA ALA A 25 -3.88 10.10 2.00
C ALA A 25 -2.73 9.54 2.86
N ILE A 26 -2.69 8.22 3.05
CA ILE A 26 -1.62 7.55 3.81
C ILE A 26 -0.28 7.69 3.08
N GLU A 27 -0.25 7.43 1.78
CA GLU A 27 0.96 7.55 0.95
C GLU A 27 1.54 8.97 0.97
N LEU A 28 0.67 9.99 0.94
CA LEU A 28 1.07 11.39 1.00
C LEU A 28 1.77 11.71 2.33
N VAL A 29 1.18 11.29 3.45
CA VAL A 29 1.75 11.51 4.79
C VAL A 29 3.10 10.80 4.93
N LEU A 30 3.18 9.53 4.51
CA LEU A 30 4.44 8.77 4.53
C LEU A 30 5.50 9.40 3.62
N GLY A 31 5.12 9.84 2.42
CA GLY A 31 6.01 10.52 1.48
C GLY A 31 6.59 11.81 2.06
N PHE A 32 5.76 12.64 2.69
CA PHE A 32 6.22 13.83 3.40
C PHE A 32 7.13 13.49 4.59
N TRP A 33 6.82 12.44 5.33
CA TRP A 33 7.66 12.00 6.43
C TRP A 33 9.06 11.58 5.94
N PHE A 34 9.13 10.74 4.90
CA PHE A 34 10.41 10.35 4.30
C PHE A 34 11.18 11.55 3.73
N ALA A 35 10.48 12.49 3.07
CA ALA A 35 11.09 13.74 2.57
C ALA A 35 11.71 14.56 3.71
N PHE A 36 11.00 14.72 4.83
CA PHE A 36 11.51 15.42 6.01
C PHE A 36 12.75 14.74 6.60
N VAL A 37 12.75 13.40 6.68
CA VAL A 37 13.92 12.63 7.14
C VAL A 37 15.12 12.84 6.21
N MET A 38 14.92 12.78 4.89
CA MET A 38 15.99 12.99 3.90
C MET A 38 16.57 14.41 3.92
N LEU A 39 15.74 15.40 4.27
CA LEU A 39 16.18 16.79 4.44
C LEU A 39 17.15 16.92 5.61
N ARG A 40 16.89 16.24 6.74
CA ARG A 40 17.65 16.40 7.99
C ARG A 40 18.85 15.45 8.13
N ILE A 41 18.93 14.39 7.34
CA ILE A 41 19.95 13.34 7.53
C ILE A 41 21.31 13.76 6.95
N VAL A 42 22.34 13.79 7.81
CA VAL A 42 23.72 14.20 7.45
C VAL A 42 24.61 13.00 7.09
N ARG A 43 24.38 11.82 7.67
CA ARG A 43 25.07 10.55 7.37
C ARG A 43 24.03 9.45 7.10
N GLY A 44 24.21 8.64 6.05
CA GLY A 44 23.28 7.56 5.68
C GLY A 44 22.30 7.87 4.52
N ARG A 45 22.52 8.96 3.78
CA ARG A 45 21.68 9.37 2.63
C ARG A 45 21.57 8.31 1.52
N GLY A 46 22.66 7.61 1.22
CA GLY A 46 22.71 6.57 0.19
C GLY A 46 21.79 5.39 0.52
N PRO A 47 22.01 4.70 1.65
CA PRO A 47 21.16 3.58 2.08
C PRO A 47 19.67 3.94 2.19
N LEU A 48 19.36 5.12 2.74
CA LEU A 48 17.97 5.58 2.86
C LEU A 48 17.28 5.73 1.49
N ARG A 49 17.97 6.31 0.50
CA ARG A 49 17.44 6.43 -0.87
C ARG A 49 17.21 5.06 -1.49
N THR A 50 18.15 4.14 -1.34
CA THR A 50 18.01 2.79 -1.87
C THR A 50 16.83 2.07 -1.22
N ALA A 51 16.72 2.10 0.11
CA ALA A 51 15.65 1.45 0.85
C ALA A 51 14.24 1.91 0.40
N ILE A 52 14.07 3.22 0.17
CA ILE A 52 12.80 3.79 -0.31
C ILE A 52 12.50 3.37 -1.76
N LEU A 53 13.54 3.16 -2.59
CA LEU A 53 13.37 2.80 -4.01
C LEU A 53 13.17 1.30 -4.26
N ILE A 54 13.68 0.43 -3.37
CA ILE A 54 13.51 -1.03 -3.48
C ILE A 54 12.06 -1.45 -3.76
N PRO A 55 11.04 -1.00 -3.00
CA PRO A 55 9.66 -1.45 -3.22
C PRO A 55 9.12 -1.08 -4.62
N TYR A 56 9.55 0.05 -5.19
CA TYR A 56 9.14 0.45 -6.54
C TYR A 56 9.71 -0.44 -7.65
N GLY A 57 10.78 -1.19 -7.38
CA GLY A 57 11.37 -2.14 -8.32
C GLY A 57 10.66 -3.49 -8.35
N ILE A 58 9.77 -3.78 -7.39
CA ILE A 58 9.07 -5.05 -7.28
C ILE A 58 7.86 -5.06 -8.22
N VAL A 59 7.69 -6.14 -8.98
CA VAL A 59 6.54 -6.32 -9.87
C VAL A 59 5.24 -6.37 -9.05
N THR A 60 4.22 -5.64 -9.49
CA THR A 60 2.92 -5.53 -8.80
C THR A 60 2.27 -6.89 -8.56
N VAL A 61 2.35 -7.80 -9.53
CA VAL A 61 1.84 -9.18 -9.43
C VAL A 61 2.54 -9.95 -8.30
N VAL A 62 3.86 -9.81 -8.15
CA VAL A 62 4.63 -10.48 -7.10
C VAL A 62 4.23 -9.92 -5.73
N SER A 63 4.08 -8.60 -5.62
CA SER A 63 3.61 -7.95 -4.39
C SER A 63 2.24 -8.46 -3.97
N ALA A 64 1.31 -8.60 -4.91
CA ALA A 64 -0.01 -9.16 -4.64
C ALA A 64 0.06 -10.60 -4.09
N PHE A 65 0.93 -11.44 -4.66
CA PHE A 65 1.13 -12.80 -4.16
C PHE A 65 1.79 -12.83 -2.77
N ILE A 66 2.76 -11.95 -2.50
CA ILE A 66 3.39 -11.85 -1.17
C ILE A 66 2.32 -11.57 -0.11
N PHE A 67 1.45 -10.58 -0.34
CA PHE A 67 0.36 -10.27 0.59
C PHE A 67 -0.67 -11.39 0.69
N ARG A 68 -1.03 -12.03 -0.43
CA ARG A 68 -1.95 -13.18 -0.44
C ARG A 68 -1.43 -14.33 0.44
N TYR A 69 -0.15 -14.67 0.32
CA TYR A 69 0.45 -15.75 1.12
C TYR A 69 0.71 -15.33 2.56
N ALA A 70 1.05 -14.06 2.80
CA ALA A 70 1.26 -13.52 4.14
C ALA A 70 0.01 -13.67 5.02
N PHE A 71 -1.17 -13.38 4.44
CA PHE A 71 -2.47 -13.44 5.10
C PHE A 71 -3.24 -14.74 4.81
N ALA A 72 -2.58 -15.79 4.32
CA ALA A 72 -3.22 -17.08 4.11
C ALA A 72 -3.65 -17.70 5.45
N ILE A 73 -4.87 -18.25 5.51
CA ILE A 73 -5.48 -18.73 6.76
C ILE A 73 -4.67 -19.90 7.35
N ASP A 74 -4.28 -20.88 6.52
CA ASP A 74 -3.67 -22.14 7.01
C ASP A 74 -2.15 -22.05 7.24
N SER A 75 -1.45 -21.16 6.53
CA SER A 75 0.01 -21.13 6.48
C SER A 75 0.62 -19.73 6.47
N GLY A 76 -0.19 -18.69 6.61
CA GLY A 76 0.26 -17.30 6.59
C GLY A 76 1.07 -16.96 7.83
N PHE A 77 2.27 -16.42 7.62
CA PHE A 77 3.14 -15.99 8.73
C PHE A 77 2.54 -14.84 9.53
N VAL A 78 1.66 -14.02 8.93
CA VAL A 78 1.02 -12.91 9.65
C VAL A 78 0.06 -13.42 10.72
N ASN A 79 -0.71 -14.46 10.42
CA ASN A 79 -1.63 -15.05 11.39
C ASN A 79 -0.86 -15.69 12.56
N GLN A 80 0.23 -16.39 12.25
CA GLN A 80 1.15 -16.92 13.27
C GLN A 80 1.75 -15.83 14.17
N TRP A 81 2.16 -14.68 13.61
CA TRP A 81 2.70 -13.57 14.40
C TRP A 81 1.63 -12.85 15.23
N LEU A 82 0.40 -12.80 14.74
CA LEU A 82 -0.74 -12.19 15.43
C LEU A 82 -1.47 -13.16 16.38
N ASN A 83 -1.05 -14.42 16.46
CA ASN A 83 -1.72 -15.52 17.18
C ASN A 83 -3.22 -15.67 16.79
N LEU A 84 -3.51 -15.46 15.51
CA LEU A 84 -4.82 -15.71 14.89
C LEU A 84 -4.80 -17.07 14.19
#